data_AF-A0A5K0WB57-F1
#
_entry.id   AF-A0A5K0WB57-F1
#
_cell.length_a   1.000
_cell.length_b   1.000
_cell.length_c   1.000
_cell.angle_alpha   90.00
_cell.angle_beta   90.00
_cell.angle_gamma   90.00
#
_symmetry.space_group_name_H-M   'P 1'
#
loop_
_entity.id
_entity.type
_entity.pdbx_description
1 polymer ?
#
loop_
_entity_poly.entity_id
_entity_poly.type
_entity_poly.pdbx_seq_one_letter_code
_entity_poly.pdbx_strand_id
1 'polypeptide(L)' 'LWDANSGQGFMNYGEHQKRAWSVDFSVTDPTKLASGSDDCSVKLWSIKE' A
#
# COMPACT_ATOMS: atom_id res chain seq x y z
N LEU A 1 5.38 -2.90 1.42
CA LEU A 1 4.88 -4.29 1.36
C LEU A 1 6.01 -5.23 1.78
N TRP A 2 5.69 -6.26 2.54
CA TRP A 2 6.66 -7.22 3.07
C TRP A 2 6.22 -8.63 2.72
N ASP A 3 7.16 -9.52 2.46
CA ASP A 3 6.90 -10.96 2.48
C ASP A 3 6.93 -11.43 3.94
N ALA A 4 5.79 -11.89 4.45
CA ALA A 4 5.64 -12.34 5.83
C ALA A 4 6.44 -13.61 6.14
N ASN A 5 6.74 -14.45 5.15
CA ASN A 5 7.46 -15.71 5.36
C ASN A 5 8.97 -15.47 5.51
N SER A 6 9.54 -14.61 4.67
CA SER A 6 10.97 -14.30 4.68
C SER A 6 11.35 -13.07 5.53
N GLY A 7 10.37 -12.22 5.85
CA GLY A 7 10.58 -10.94 6.50
C GLY A 7 11.23 -9.89 5.60
N GLN A 8 11.46 -10.18 4.31
CA GLN A 8 12.05 -9.22 3.39
C GLN A 8 11.04 -8.14 2.95
N GLY A 9 11.55 -6.91 2.83
CA GLY A 9 10.80 -5.82 2.23
C GLY A 9 10.70 -6.00 0.72
N PHE A 10 9.48 -6.03 0.20
CA PHE A 10 9.20 -6.21 -1.22
C PHE A 10 9.10 -4.87 -1.96
N MET A 11 8.36 -3.92 -1.38
CA MET A 11 8.17 -2.58 -1.97
C MET A 11 8.05 -1.51 -0.90
N ASN A 12 8.54 -0.31 -1.21
CA ASN A 12 8.36 0.89 -0.40
C ASN A 12 7.54 1.92 -1.20
N TYR A 13 6.47 2.43 -0.59
CA TYR A 13 5.51 3.33 -1.21
C TYR A 13 5.65 4.74 -0.58
N GLY A 14 6.43 5.60 -1.23
CA GLY A 14 6.79 6.94 -0.73
C GLY A 14 5.97 8.10 -1.29
N GLU A 15 4.90 7.84 -2.03
CA GLU A 15 4.18 8.90 -2.76
C GLU A 15 3.32 9.81 -1.87
N HIS A 16 2.92 9.33 -0.68
CA HIS A 16 2.15 10.14 0.25
C HIS A 16 3.05 11.23 0.85
N GLN A 17 2.59 12.48 0.81
CA GLN A 17 3.35 13.64 1.29
C GLN A 17 3.24 13.82 2.80
N LYS A 18 2.31 13.10 3.43
CA LYS A 18 2.07 13.07 4.87
C LYS A 18 1.83 11.64 5.33
N ARG A 19 1.58 11.49 6.64
CA ARG A 19 1.34 10.20 7.27
C ARG A 19 0.11 9.51 6.68
N ALA A 20 0.29 8.27 6.25
CA ALA A 20 -0.80 7.35 5.97
C ALA A 20 -1.35 6.77 7.28
N TRP A 21 -2.67 6.74 7.41
CA TRP A 21 -3.37 6.26 8.62
C TRP A 21 -4.11 4.96 8.42
N SER A 22 -4.48 4.66 7.18
CA SER A 22 -5.24 3.45 6.84
C SER A 22 -4.66 2.81 5.59
N VAL A 23 -4.70 1.48 5.57
CA VAL A 23 -4.39 0.66 4.41
C VAL A 23 -5.40 -0.48 4.35
N ASP A 24 -5.89 -0.78 3.16
CA ASP A 24 -6.79 -1.90 2.93
C ASP A 24 -6.43 -2.63 1.64
N PHE A 25 -6.60 -3.95 1.64
CA PHE A 25 -6.36 -4.80 0.48
C PHE A 25 -7.67 -5.03 -0.26
N SER A 26 -7.61 -5.07 -1.59
CA SER A 26 -8.78 -5.39 -2.39
C SER A 26 -9.19 -6.85 -2.17
N VAL A 27 -10.47 -7.05 -1.84
CA VAL A 27 -11.05 -8.38 -1.59
C VAL A 27 -11.16 -9.21 -2.87
N THR A 28 -11.35 -8.56 -4.02
CA THR A 28 -11.50 -9.24 -5.32
C THR A 28 -10.19 -9.39 -6.08
N ASP A 29 -9.18 -8.59 -5.73
CA ASP A 29 -7.87 -8.60 -6.40
C ASP A 29 -6.76 -8.43 -5.35
N PRO A 30 -6.14 -9.54 -4.90
CA PRO A 30 -5.08 -9.51 -3.88
C PRO A 30 -3.85 -8.71 -4.28
N THR A 31 -3.74 -8.32 -5.55
CA THR A 31 -2.63 -7.51 -6.05
C THR A 31 -2.87 -6.02 -5.90
N LYS A 32 -4.05 -5.58 -5.47
CA LYS A 32 -4.39 -4.17 -5.30
C LYS A 32 -4.58 -3.82 -3.84
N LEU A 33 -4.14 -2.62 -3.48
CA LEU A 33 -4.39 -2.04 -2.16
C LEU A 33 -4.65 -0.54 -2.25
N ALA A 34 -5.31 0.01 -1.25
CA ALA A 34 -5.56 1.43 -1.09
C ALA A 34 -4.93 1.92 0.21
N SER A 35 -4.39 3.14 0.20
CA SER A 35 -3.94 3.82 1.41
C SER A 35 -4.53 5.23 1.51
N GLY A 36 -4.96 5.60 2.71
CA GLY A 36 -5.49 6.94 3.03
C GLY A 36 -4.53 7.74 3.91
N SER A 37 -4.36 9.02 3.61
CA SER A 37 -3.35 9.90 4.23
C SER A 37 -3.90 11.28 4.58
N ASP A 38 -3.21 11.96 5.51
CA ASP A 38 -3.46 13.36 5.89
C ASP A 38 -3.15 14.37 4.77
N ASP A 39 -2.56 13.92 3.67
CA ASP A 39 -2.33 14.74 2.47
C ASP A 39 -3.60 14.97 1.65
N CYS A 40 -4.77 14.62 2.19
CA CYS A 40 -6.08 14.69 1.55
C CYS A 40 -6.17 13.82 0.29
N SER A 41 -5.36 12.76 0.18
CA SER A 41 -5.39 11.82 -0.93
C SER A 41 -5.58 10.38 -0.48
N VAL A 42 -6.19 9.60 -1.37
CA VAL A 42 -6.16 8.14 -1.34
C VAL A 42 -5.32 7.69 -2.51
N LYS A 43 -4.35 6.81 -2.26
CA LYS A 43 -3.52 6.21 -3.31
C LYS A 43 -3.88 4.76 -3.51
N LEU A 44 -3.98 4.37 -4.77
CA LEU A 44 -4.16 2.99 -5.19
C LEU A 44 -2.82 2.45 -5.63
N TRP A 45 -2.49 1.24 -5.19
CA TRP A 45 -1.26 0.56 -5.53
C TRP A 45 -1.57 -0.78 -6.16
N SER A 46 -0.71 -1.18 -7.09
CA SER A 46 -0.68 -2.51 -7.67
C SER A 46 0.63 -3.18 -7.29
N ILE A 47 0.56 -4.44 -6.91
CA ILE A 47 1.69 -5.30 -6.58
C ILE A 47 2.27 -5.92 -7.86
N LYS A 48 1.48 -5.95 -8.94
CA LYS A 48 1.91 -6.34 -10.28
C LYS A 48 2.13 -5.09 -11.14
N GLU A 49 3.19 -5.08 -11.94
CA GLU A 49 3.31 -4.16 -13.08
C GLU A 49 2.13 -4.33 -14.07
#